data_AF-A0A6P4J3X1-F1
#
_entry.id   AF-A0A6P4J3X1-F1
#
_cell.length_a   1.000
_cell.length_b   1.000
_cell.length_c   1.000
_cell.angle_alpha   90.00
_cell.angle_beta   90.00
_cell.angle_gamma   90.00
#
_symmetry.space_group_name_H-M   'P 1'
#
loop_
_entity.id
_entity.type
_entity.pdbx_description
1 polymer ?
#
loop_
_entity_poly.entity_id
_entity_poly.type
_entity_poly.pdbx_seq_one_letter_code
_entity_poly.pdbx_strand_id
1 'polypeptide(L)'
;MSTRAGFVRLTVLVTGAFFALLLLLSALQRTDELRPSASRIRDIEATPPPAHHLEEPIKEELVRQLEQELPELDYGFWYRWAKPMGYKINTTCAKYPDPLDLQLHNIYWQTFLSGNVTFRLYAAYLDQREAVKQRTVRILATADQIGDEFPPSLCQLWYENHREPILVPVSEYISVWVKEWGTKPQLSYPHLLSCIVPEELPPAVLHSLPKTVSLVVKRCDRASNSLRVNQKVPLTVGNANNITTKSSSNSSSSSSSSATLNFGVCVKGFDFPYFDLSERLIEWFELQRILGASRIYAYMYDVHPAVQRVLDYYQRTGYLELRPLTLANGMPRLRHYQHMLLQQRKLEKRLNELIPYNDCFYRNLYRHDYLVNVDIDEVIMPKGEHSNWHQLVQKVHQLEEQKAGKCSGRFPAICFINSYFTKVPSELSDHEEQATAGELYVLQHTMRLRNYSLPGRATKCFHNARLSLTLHNHFTLKWLPGGCNPRTVDSTLAQMQHYREPDSKYELSDLVEDRSVWKFASELRSAVEHVWLHLDDVLAQVSDVEDQQQQLDEALDQDGETELEQQPLQQVLQPPPPPPPQPPQPVKGRKS
;
A
#
# COMPACT_ATOMS: atom_id res chain seq x y z
N MET A 1 23.31 96.58 22.82
CA MET A 1 22.93 95.92 21.54
C MET A 1 22.74 94.45 21.81
N SER A 2 21.65 93.75 21.56
CA SER A 2 20.24 94.11 21.36
C SER A 2 19.49 92.93 21.99
N THR A 3 18.84 93.16 23.13
CA THR A 3 18.04 92.21 23.92
C THR A 3 16.77 91.72 23.19
N ARG A 4 16.68 91.95 21.88
CA ARG A 4 15.61 91.49 20.99
C ARG A 4 15.84 90.08 20.43
N ALA A 5 17.07 89.57 20.40
CA ALA A 5 17.35 88.24 19.81
C ALA A 5 17.04 87.06 20.76
N GLY A 6 17.19 87.26 22.08
CA GLY A 6 16.86 86.24 23.10
C GLY A 6 15.36 86.06 23.32
N PHE A 7 14.60 87.17 23.28
CA PHE A 7 13.16 87.14 23.46
C PHE A 7 12.47 86.42 22.29
N VAL A 8 12.90 86.67 21.04
CA VAL A 8 12.34 86.00 19.86
C VAL A 8 12.60 84.48 19.87
N ARG A 9 13.78 84.02 20.31
CA ARG A 9 14.06 82.57 20.45
C ARG A 9 13.22 81.91 21.52
N LEU A 10 12.99 82.58 22.65
CA LEU A 10 12.12 82.07 23.71
C LEU A 10 10.66 82.05 23.26
N THR A 11 10.17 83.08 22.56
CA THR A 11 8.81 83.12 22.02
C THR A 11 8.58 82.01 21.00
N VAL A 12 9.54 81.75 20.09
CA VAL A 12 9.43 80.65 19.10
C VAL A 12 9.45 79.26 19.76
N LEU A 13 10.25 79.07 20.81
CA LEU A 13 10.26 77.80 21.55
C LEU A 13 8.96 77.58 22.34
N VAL A 14 8.43 78.64 22.96
CA VAL A 14 7.18 78.56 23.72
C VAL A 14 5.98 78.36 22.79
N THR A 15 5.92 79.05 21.64
CA THR A 15 4.86 78.82 20.66
C THR A 15 4.98 77.45 19.99
N GLY A 16 6.20 76.98 19.70
CA GLY A 16 6.45 75.64 19.19
C GLY A 16 6.02 74.53 20.18
N ALA A 17 6.35 74.70 21.46
CA ALA A 17 5.93 73.78 22.51
C ALA A 17 4.41 73.79 22.73
N PHE A 18 3.78 74.95 22.66
CA PHE A 18 2.32 75.08 22.78
C PHE A 18 1.60 74.46 21.56
N PHE A 19 2.15 74.61 20.35
CA PHE A 19 1.60 73.99 19.14
C PHE A 19 1.78 72.46 19.16
N ALA A 20 2.92 71.97 19.67
CA ALA A 20 3.15 70.54 19.88
C ALA A 20 2.19 69.97 20.92
N LEU A 21 1.93 70.70 22.02
CA LEU A 21 0.96 70.30 23.04
C LEU A 21 -0.47 70.28 22.50
N LEU A 22 -0.86 71.26 21.68
CA LEU A 22 -2.16 71.29 20.99
C LEU A 22 -2.30 70.16 19.97
N LEU A 23 -1.24 69.81 19.23
CA LEU A 23 -1.23 68.65 18.34
C LEU A 23 -1.34 67.33 19.14
N LEU A 24 -0.71 67.24 20.30
CA LEU A 24 -0.82 66.08 21.20
C LEU A 24 -2.22 65.98 21.82
N LEU A 25 -2.80 67.09 22.25
CA LEU A 25 -4.15 67.14 22.82
C LEU A 25 -5.23 66.86 21.76
N SER A 26 -5.06 67.34 20.54
CA SER A 26 -5.97 67.02 19.41
C SER A 26 -5.80 65.58 18.94
N ALA A 27 -4.59 65.02 18.96
CA ALA A 27 -4.36 63.59 18.73
C ALA A 27 -4.99 62.72 19.84
N LEU A 28 -4.89 63.14 21.11
CA LEU A 28 -5.51 62.47 22.25
C LEU A 28 -7.06 62.55 22.20
N GLN A 29 -7.63 63.70 21.81
CA GLN A 29 -9.06 63.82 21.58
C GLN A 29 -9.54 62.96 20.39
N ARG A 30 -8.75 62.86 19.31
CA ARG A 30 -9.06 61.94 18.20
C ARG A 30 -8.97 60.47 18.59
N THR A 31 -8.12 60.10 19.55
CA THR A 31 -8.10 58.73 20.09
C THR A 31 -9.29 58.43 21.01
N ASP A 32 -9.85 59.44 21.69
CA ASP A 32 -11.07 59.26 22.51
C ASP A 32 -12.36 59.24 21.66
N GLU A 33 -12.41 59.96 20.53
CA GLU A 33 -13.55 59.89 19.59
C GLU A 33 -13.50 58.71 18.61
N LEU A 34 -12.37 57.99 18.53
CA LEU A 34 -12.26 56.69 17.84
C LEU A 34 -12.46 55.49 18.78
N ARG A 35 -12.89 55.72 20.02
CA ARG A 35 -13.45 54.67 20.84
C ARG A 35 -14.83 54.34 20.26
N PRO A 36 -15.04 53.15 19.68
CA PRO A 36 -16.38 52.78 19.24
C PRO A 36 -17.31 52.92 20.44
N SER A 37 -18.42 53.66 20.25
CA SER A 37 -19.60 53.54 21.08
C SER A 37 -19.77 52.06 21.41
N ALA A 38 -19.82 51.71 22.69
CA ALA A 38 -20.14 50.39 23.16
C ALA A 38 -21.54 50.01 22.66
N SER A 39 -21.64 49.61 21.38
CA SER A 39 -22.60 48.62 20.96
C SER A 39 -22.33 47.46 21.90
N ARG A 40 -23.35 47.07 22.68
CA ARG A 40 -23.33 45.90 23.55
C ARG A 40 -22.39 44.86 22.97
N ILE A 41 -21.17 44.80 23.51
CA ILE A 41 -20.42 43.57 23.53
C ILE A 41 -21.36 42.73 24.38
N ARG A 42 -22.20 41.90 23.74
CA ARG A 42 -22.58 40.67 24.39
C ARG A 42 -21.23 40.12 24.79
N ASP A 43 -20.99 40.02 26.10
CA ASP A 43 -20.01 39.08 26.59
C ASP A 43 -20.41 37.76 25.91
N ILE A 44 -19.81 37.49 24.75
CA ILE A 44 -19.68 36.13 24.27
C ILE A 44 -18.67 35.62 25.27
N GLU A 45 -19.19 35.19 26.41
CA GLU A 45 -18.52 34.25 27.27
C GLU A 45 -18.15 33.13 26.32
N ALA A 46 -16.92 33.20 25.80
CA ALA A 46 -16.34 32.16 24.99
C ALA A 46 -16.13 31.02 25.97
N THR A 47 -17.21 30.31 26.24
CA THR A 47 -17.17 29.04 26.93
C THR A 47 -16.25 28.19 26.06
N PRO A 48 -15.14 27.66 26.62
CA PRO A 48 -14.37 26.69 25.88
C PRO A 48 -15.36 25.62 25.40
N PRO A 49 -15.22 25.14 24.15
CA PRO A 49 -16.09 24.07 23.66
C PRO A 49 -16.13 22.97 24.73
N PRO A 50 -17.31 22.37 24.98
CA PRO A 50 -17.43 21.33 25.98
C PRO A 50 -16.28 20.35 25.83
N ALA A 51 -15.61 20.03 26.92
CA ALA A 51 -14.63 18.97 26.88
C ALA A 51 -15.38 17.69 26.52
N HIS A 52 -15.35 17.31 25.24
CA HIS A 52 -15.86 16.03 24.80
C HIS A 52 -14.97 14.98 25.44
N HIS A 53 -15.50 14.37 26.49
CA HIS A 53 -14.89 13.18 27.08
C HIS A 53 -15.05 12.06 26.06
N LEU A 54 -13.98 11.80 25.31
CA LEU A 54 -13.91 10.58 24.49
C LEU A 54 -13.97 9.40 25.45
N GLU A 55 -15.06 8.63 25.39
CA GLU A 55 -15.14 7.36 26.12
C GLU A 55 -14.08 6.40 25.58
N GLU A 56 -13.45 5.63 26.47
CA GLU A 56 -12.54 4.56 26.03
C GLU A 56 -13.32 3.59 25.11
N PRO A 57 -12.78 3.23 23.93
CA PRO A 57 -13.50 2.39 22.98
C PRO A 57 -13.95 1.08 23.63
N ILE A 58 -15.20 0.67 23.38
CA ILE A 58 -15.72 -0.64 23.79
C ILE A 58 -14.78 -1.73 23.27
N LYS A 59 -14.64 -2.83 24.02
CA LYS A 59 -13.60 -3.85 23.80
C LYS A 59 -13.43 -4.33 22.35
N GLU A 60 -14.51 -4.46 21.56
CA GLU A 60 -14.41 -4.86 20.14
C GLU A 60 -13.97 -3.73 19.21
N GLU A 61 -14.39 -2.49 19.48
CA GLU A 61 -13.92 -1.33 18.72
C GLU A 61 -12.44 -1.06 18.98
N LEU A 62 -12.00 -1.21 20.23
CA LEU A 62 -10.57 -1.14 20.57
C LEU A 62 -9.76 -2.21 19.82
N VAL A 63 -10.27 -3.44 19.70
CA VAL A 63 -9.62 -4.51 18.92
C VAL A 63 -9.50 -4.08 17.46
N ARG A 64 -10.54 -3.50 16.87
CA ARG A 64 -10.52 -3.01 15.48
C ARG A 64 -9.49 -1.91 15.29
N GLN A 65 -9.43 -0.94 16.19
CA GLN A 65 -8.46 0.15 16.15
C GLN A 65 -7.02 -0.37 16.26
N LEU A 66 -6.75 -1.28 17.20
CA LEU A 66 -5.42 -1.88 17.36
C LEU A 66 -4.99 -2.70 16.15
N GLU A 67 -5.91 -3.38 15.46
CA GLU A 67 -5.60 -4.07 14.19
C GLU A 67 -5.30 -3.11 13.04
N GLN A 68 -5.81 -1.87 13.07
CA GLN A 68 -5.45 -0.84 12.09
C GLN A 68 -4.09 -0.20 12.41
N GLU A 69 -3.80 0.04 13.69
CA GLU A 69 -2.54 0.62 14.15
C GLU A 69 -1.36 -0.35 14.05
N LEU A 70 -1.58 -1.64 14.35
CA LEU A 70 -0.59 -2.71 14.33
C LEU A 70 -1.03 -3.84 13.35
N PRO A 71 -1.02 -3.59 12.04
CA PRO A 71 -1.62 -4.49 11.04
C PRO A 71 -0.92 -5.86 10.93
N GLU A 72 0.32 -5.95 11.38
CA GLU A 72 1.10 -7.21 11.36
C GLU A 72 0.93 -8.02 12.65
N LEU A 73 0.17 -7.52 13.63
CA LEU A 73 -0.22 -8.23 14.83
C LEU A 73 -1.70 -8.64 14.76
N ASP A 74 -1.97 -9.91 15.02
CA ASP A 74 -3.36 -10.40 15.09
C ASP A 74 -3.94 -10.20 16.50
N TYR A 75 -4.26 -8.95 16.84
CA TYR A 75 -4.81 -8.61 18.16
C TYR A 75 -6.17 -9.28 18.38
N GLY A 76 -7.02 -9.36 17.35
CA GLY A 76 -8.30 -10.06 17.41
C GLY A 76 -8.15 -11.55 17.72
N PHE A 77 -7.15 -12.24 17.13
CA PHE A 77 -6.86 -13.62 17.47
C PHE A 77 -6.43 -13.77 18.94
N TRP A 78 -5.53 -12.92 19.42
CA TRP A 78 -5.12 -12.96 20.83
C TRP A 78 -6.30 -12.73 21.78
N TYR A 79 -7.10 -11.71 21.50
CA TYR A 79 -8.20 -11.26 22.34
C TYR A 79 -9.32 -12.31 22.41
N ARG A 80 -9.74 -12.86 21.26
CA ARG A 80 -10.88 -13.79 21.17
C ARG A 80 -10.52 -15.24 21.48
N TRP A 81 -9.27 -15.65 21.24
CA TRP A 81 -8.83 -17.04 21.34
C TRP A 81 -7.70 -17.24 22.35
N ALA A 82 -6.53 -16.65 22.10
CA ALA A 82 -5.31 -17.04 22.80
C ALA A 82 -5.34 -16.73 24.31
N LYS A 83 -5.78 -15.52 24.67
CA LYS A 83 -5.88 -15.04 26.05
C LYS A 83 -6.94 -15.79 26.86
N PRO A 84 -8.24 -15.84 26.46
CA PRO A 84 -9.28 -16.47 27.28
C PRO A 84 -9.08 -17.99 27.43
N MET A 85 -8.51 -18.66 26.42
CA MET A 85 -8.31 -20.11 26.45
C MET A 85 -6.93 -20.52 27.00
N GLY A 86 -6.06 -19.55 27.32
CA GLY A 86 -4.76 -19.78 27.93
C GLY A 86 -3.82 -20.63 27.07
N TYR A 87 -3.63 -20.24 25.81
CA TYR A 87 -2.80 -20.94 24.82
C TYR A 87 -1.35 -21.13 25.31
N LYS A 88 -0.91 -22.39 25.37
CA LYS A 88 0.40 -22.86 25.83
C LYS A 88 0.51 -24.38 25.68
N ILE A 89 1.72 -24.93 25.70
CA ILE A 89 1.94 -26.37 25.88
C ILE A 89 1.67 -26.76 27.34
N ASN A 90 2.28 -26.04 28.29
CA ASN A 90 2.00 -26.20 29.72
C ASN A 90 2.26 -24.87 30.44
N THR A 91 2.22 -24.84 31.77
CA THR A 91 2.36 -23.60 32.55
C THR A 91 3.71 -22.90 32.37
N THR A 92 4.78 -23.60 32.01
CA THR A 92 6.14 -23.08 31.86
C THR A 92 6.70 -23.16 30.44
N CYS A 93 5.95 -23.75 29.50
CA CYS A 93 6.43 -24.06 28.16
C CYS A 93 5.52 -23.44 27.08
N ALA A 94 6.15 -22.66 26.18
CA ALA A 94 5.56 -22.12 24.97
C ALA A 94 4.23 -21.39 25.22
N LYS A 95 4.19 -20.52 26.23
CA LYS A 95 3.03 -19.66 26.49
C LYS A 95 2.87 -18.67 25.33
N TYR A 96 1.65 -18.53 24.82
CA TYR A 96 1.36 -17.52 23.81
C TYR A 96 1.78 -16.12 24.29
N PRO A 97 2.50 -15.33 23.49
CA PRO A 97 2.98 -14.02 23.93
C PRO A 97 1.82 -13.03 24.09
N ASP A 98 1.80 -12.31 25.22
CA ASP A 98 0.94 -11.13 25.34
C ASP A 98 1.41 -10.03 24.37
N PRO A 99 0.52 -9.47 23.52
CA PRO A 99 0.78 -8.29 22.69
C PRO A 99 1.57 -7.17 23.35
N LEU A 100 1.30 -6.92 24.64
CA LEU A 100 1.94 -5.84 25.39
C LEU A 100 3.40 -6.14 25.75
N ASP A 101 3.79 -7.43 25.74
CA ASP A 101 5.14 -7.89 26.04
C ASP A 101 5.96 -8.15 24.75
N LEU A 102 5.42 -7.86 23.57
CA LEU A 102 6.12 -8.04 22.31
C LEU A 102 7.26 -7.02 22.17
N GLN A 103 8.39 -7.46 21.63
CA GLN A 103 9.51 -6.58 21.31
C GLN A 103 9.29 -5.89 19.96
N LEU A 104 8.39 -4.90 19.96
CA LEU A 104 8.17 -4.03 18.80
C LEU A 104 9.40 -3.13 18.62
N HIS A 105 10.01 -3.21 17.44
CA HIS A 105 11.09 -2.32 17.03
C HIS A 105 10.56 -0.99 16.55
N ASN A 106 9.43 -1.03 15.83
CA ASN A 106 8.56 0.10 15.53
C ASN A 106 7.16 -0.46 15.18
N ILE A 107 6.26 0.40 14.67
CA ILE A 107 4.88 0.07 14.33
C ILE A 107 4.72 -1.22 13.48
N TYR A 108 5.62 -1.44 12.51
CA TYR A 108 5.50 -2.57 11.56
C TYR A 108 6.56 -3.65 11.73
N TRP A 109 7.48 -3.50 12.69
CA TRP A 109 8.63 -4.40 12.80
C TRP A 109 8.75 -4.97 14.20
N GLN A 110 8.86 -6.29 14.31
CA GLN A 110 9.07 -7.01 15.57
C GLN A 110 10.50 -7.54 15.67
N THR A 111 11.00 -7.77 16.88
CA THR A 111 12.37 -8.21 17.12
C THR A 111 12.44 -9.67 17.53
N PHE A 112 13.30 -10.42 16.87
CA PHE A 112 13.67 -11.78 17.25
C PHE A 112 15.20 -11.90 17.32
N LEU A 113 15.70 -12.35 18.48
CA LEU A 113 17.11 -12.58 18.71
C LEU A 113 17.38 -14.09 18.70
N SER A 114 18.33 -14.52 17.88
CA SER A 114 18.77 -15.91 17.83
C SER A 114 20.28 -15.94 17.77
N GLY A 115 20.92 -16.44 18.83
CA GLY A 115 22.38 -16.38 18.97
C GLY A 115 22.90 -14.94 18.90
N ASN A 116 23.81 -14.68 17.95
CA ASN A 116 24.38 -13.37 17.65
C ASN A 116 23.65 -12.62 16.52
N VAL A 117 22.51 -13.13 16.06
CA VAL A 117 21.76 -12.57 14.92
C VAL A 117 20.51 -11.86 15.42
N THR A 118 20.34 -10.62 14.97
CA THR A 118 19.13 -9.82 15.18
C THR A 118 18.27 -9.85 13.94
N PHE A 119 17.08 -10.43 14.07
CA PHE A 119 16.04 -10.38 13.05
C PHE A 119 15.05 -9.25 13.36
N ARG A 120 14.75 -8.45 12.34
CA ARG A 120 13.59 -7.55 12.31
C ARG A 120 12.55 -8.18 11.42
N LEU A 121 11.45 -8.60 12.01
CA LEU A 121 10.37 -9.30 11.34
C LEU A 121 9.34 -8.29 10.85
N TYR A 122 8.99 -8.33 9.57
CA TYR A 122 8.02 -7.40 8.96
C TYR A 122 6.62 -8.02 8.95
N ALA A 123 6.44 -9.11 8.19
CA ALA A 123 5.13 -9.72 7.98
C ALA A 123 5.26 -11.21 7.62
N ALA A 124 4.19 -11.98 7.84
CA ALA A 124 4.11 -13.39 7.46
C ALA A 124 2.95 -13.64 6.48
N TYR A 125 3.09 -14.64 5.62
CA TYR A 125 2.12 -14.99 4.58
C TYR A 125 2.01 -16.50 4.41
N LEU A 126 0.84 -16.98 4.01
CA LEU A 126 0.65 -18.39 3.69
C LEU A 126 0.83 -18.64 2.18
N ASP A 127 1.86 -19.43 1.85
CA ASP A 127 2.13 -19.90 0.49
C ASP A 127 1.56 -21.31 0.29
N GLN A 128 0.56 -21.40 -0.57
CA GLN A 128 -0.23 -22.59 -0.89
C GLN A 128 -0.15 -22.90 -2.39
N ARG A 129 0.79 -22.30 -3.11
CA ARG A 129 0.97 -22.59 -4.53
C ARG A 129 1.37 -24.05 -4.71
N GLU A 130 0.79 -24.70 -5.70
CA GLU A 130 1.07 -26.11 -6.06
C GLU A 130 2.57 -26.42 -6.17
N ALA A 131 3.36 -25.47 -6.69
CA ALA A 131 4.80 -25.65 -6.87
C ALA A 131 5.61 -25.77 -5.57
N VAL A 132 5.05 -25.36 -4.41
CA VAL A 132 5.69 -25.50 -3.10
C VAL A 132 5.52 -26.92 -2.54
N LYS A 133 4.60 -27.72 -3.09
CA LYS A 133 4.19 -29.08 -2.65
C LYS A 133 3.55 -29.16 -1.27
N GLN A 134 4.05 -28.39 -0.30
CA GLN A 134 3.51 -28.31 1.06
C GLN A 134 3.23 -26.85 1.43
N ARG A 135 2.14 -26.61 2.15
CA ARG A 135 1.77 -25.28 2.62
C ARG A 135 2.92 -24.71 3.46
N THR A 136 3.34 -23.50 3.19
CA THR A 136 4.50 -22.90 3.85
C THR A 136 4.15 -21.50 4.35
N VAL A 137 4.40 -21.23 5.62
CA VAL A 137 4.37 -19.87 6.15
C VAL A 137 5.69 -19.20 5.79
N ARG A 138 5.62 -18.16 4.96
CA ARG A 138 6.76 -17.33 4.54
C ARG A 138 6.82 -16.10 5.43
N ILE A 139 7.97 -15.80 6.01
CA ILE A 139 8.17 -14.64 6.89
C ILE A 139 9.18 -13.70 6.23
N LEU A 140 8.75 -12.48 5.91
CA LEU A 140 9.63 -11.44 5.40
C LEU A 140 10.28 -10.72 6.58
N ALA A 141 11.61 -10.68 6.57
CA ALA A 141 12.41 -10.11 7.66
C ALA A 141 13.68 -9.45 7.13
N THR A 142 14.39 -8.75 7.98
CA THR A 142 15.80 -8.41 7.79
C THR A 142 16.66 -9.04 8.87
N ALA A 143 17.90 -9.42 8.55
CA ALA A 143 18.89 -9.90 9.51
C ALA A 143 20.17 -9.06 9.44
N ASP A 144 20.82 -8.83 10.56
CA ASP A 144 22.10 -8.09 10.67
C ASP A 144 23.33 -8.85 10.13
N GLN A 145 23.12 -9.92 9.37
CA GLN A 145 24.14 -10.65 8.63
C GLN A 145 23.63 -11.13 7.27
N ILE A 146 24.57 -11.51 6.39
CA ILE A 146 24.27 -12.12 5.09
C ILE A 146 25.38 -13.10 4.66
N GLY A 147 24.96 -14.30 4.25
CA GLY A 147 25.81 -15.35 3.71
C GLY A 147 26.45 -16.28 4.74
N ASP A 148 26.38 -15.94 6.03
CA ASP A 148 26.77 -16.83 7.12
C ASP A 148 25.61 -17.77 7.48
N GLU A 149 25.92 -18.91 8.10
CA GLU A 149 24.89 -19.85 8.57
C GLU A 149 24.02 -19.21 9.65
N PHE A 150 22.70 -19.35 9.52
CA PHE A 150 21.76 -18.82 10.50
C PHE A 150 21.55 -19.81 11.65
N PRO A 151 21.45 -19.33 12.90
CA PRO A 151 21.23 -20.20 14.04
C PRO A 151 19.86 -20.92 13.94
N PRO A 152 19.79 -22.19 14.42
CA PRO A 152 18.57 -22.96 14.36
C PRO A 152 17.47 -22.25 15.15
N SER A 153 16.32 -22.06 14.50
CA SER A 153 15.16 -21.39 15.07
C SER A 153 13.90 -22.22 14.76
N LEU A 154 12.89 -22.09 15.61
CA LEU A 154 11.62 -22.80 15.50
C LEU A 154 10.49 -21.79 15.28
N CYS A 155 9.53 -22.18 14.46
CA CYS A 155 8.26 -21.50 14.30
C CYS A 155 7.22 -22.15 15.23
N GLN A 156 6.60 -21.34 16.08
CA GLN A 156 5.36 -21.67 16.78
C GLN A 156 4.19 -21.21 15.90
N LEU A 157 3.51 -22.17 15.26
CA LEU A 157 2.32 -21.91 14.44
C LEU A 157 1.07 -22.06 15.30
N TRP A 158 0.27 -21.00 15.40
CA TRP A 158 -0.92 -20.95 16.23
C TRP A 158 -2.20 -20.99 15.41
N TYR A 159 -3.19 -21.74 15.89
CA TYR A 159 -4.46 -21.97 15.20
C TYR A 159 -5.65 -21.63 16.10
N GLU A 160 -6.78 -21.31 15.48
CA GLU A 160 -8.05 -21.25 16.21
C GLU A 160 -8.39 -22.65 16.77
N ASN A 161 -8.99 -22.70 17.95
CA ASN A 161 -9.43 -23.94 18.61
C ASN A 161 -8.33 -24.97 18.95
N HIS A 162 -7.04 -24.63 18.83
CA HIS A 162 -5.95 -25.49 19.25
C HIS A 162 -4.97 -24.72 20.14
N ARG A 163 -4.94 -25.10 21.42
CA ARG A 163 -4.26 -24.36 22.49
C ARG A 163 -2.75 -24.53 22.49
N GLU A 164 -2.23 -25.53 21.79
CA GLU A 164 -0.80 -25.79 21.68
C GLU A 164 -0.29 -25.31 20.32
N PRO A 165 0.95 -24.78 20.24
CA PRO A 165 1.53 -24.41 18.96
C PRO A 165 1.99 -25.66 18.19
N ILE A 166 1.78 -25.66 16.88
CA ILE A 166 2.47 -26.60 15.99
C ILE A 166 3.89 -26.09 15.79
N LEU A 167 4.87 -26.85 16.28
CA LEU A 167 6.28 -26.50 16.25
C LEU A 167 6.97 -27.08 15.02
N VAL A 168 7.58 -26.22 14.22
CA VAL A 168 8.35 -26.62 13.04
C VAL A 168 9.67 -25.86 12.98
N PRO A 169 10.75 -26.44 12.43
CA PRO A 169 11.98 -25.68 12.20
C PRO A 169 11.77 -24.61 11.12
N VAL A 170 12.49 -23.50 11.22
CA VAL A 170 12.71 -22.63 10.07
C VAL A 170 13.55 -23.41 9.06
N SER A 171 12.96 -23.81 7.94
CA SER A 171 13.57 -24.72 6.97
C SER A 171 14.51 -24.00 6.00
N GLU A 172 14.27 -22.73 5.73
CA GLU A 172 15.03 -21.94 4.74
C GLU A 172 15.19 -20.49 5.19
N TYR A 173 16.36 -19.91 4.93
CA TYR A 173 16.68 -18.49 5.08
C TYR A 173 17.10 -17.93 3.72
N ILE A 174 16.13 -17.55 2.88
CA ILE A 174 16.39 -17.14 1.51
C ILE A 174 16.75 -15.66 1.48
N SER A 175 17.99 -15.32 1.13
CA SER A 175 18.37 -13.91 0.95
C SER A 175 17.62 -13.27 -0.21
N VAL A 176 17.09 -12.07 0.03
CA VAL A 176 16.51 -11.17 -0.98
C VAL A 176 17.57 -10.15 -1.45
N TRP A 177 18.83 -10.33 -1.08
CA TRP A 177 19.96 -9.53 -1.52
C TRP A 177 21.10 -10.41 -2.02
N VAL A 178 21.87 -9.91 -2.98
CA VAL A 178 23.09 -10.56 -3.46
C VAL A 178 24.27 -9.85 -2.81
N LYS A 179 25.08 -10.59 -2.03
CA LYS A 179 26.15 -10.06 -1.16
C LYS A 179 27.14 -9.17 -1.94
N GLU A 180 27.41 -9.53 -3.18
CA GLU A 180 28.30 -8.87 -4.13
C GLU A 180 27.81 -7.47 -4.56
N TRP A 181 26.53 -7.14 -4.36
CA TRP A 181 26.00 -5.80 -4.65
C TRP A 181 26.35 -4.76 -3.59
N GLY A 182 26.91 -5.20 -2.46
CA GLY A 182 27.37 -4.35 -1.39
C GLY A 182 26.97 -4.91 -0.03
N THR A 183 27.97 -5.06 0.84
CA THR A 183 27.79 -5.49 2.22
C THR A 183 28.57 -4.55 3.14
N LYS A 184 27.95 -4.10 4.23
CA LYS A 184 28.54 -3.25 5.26
C LYS A 184 28.20 -3.83 6.63
N PRO A 185 29.13 -3.81 7.60
CA PRO A 185 28.80 -4.11 8.97
C PRO A 185 27.65 -3.23 9.47
N GLN A 186 26.86 -3.75 10.42
CA GLN A 186 25.75 -3.04 11.09
C GLN A 186 24.50 -2.77 10.23
N LEU A 187 24.47 -3.19 8.97
CA LEU A 187 23.26 -3.14 8.16
C LEU A 187 22.47 -4.44 8.26
N SER A 188 21.15 -4.32 8.15
CA SER A 188 20.26 -5.47 8.07
C SER A 188 19.85 -5.74 6.63
N TYR A 189 19.90 -7.00 6.24
CA TYR A 189 19.67 -7.50 4.88
C TYR A 189 18.33 -8.23 4.80
N PRO A 190 17.53 -8.02 3.73
CA PRO A 190 16.23 -8.63 3.59
C PRO A 190 16.33 -10.13 3.30
N HIS A 191 15.51 -10.92 3.98
CA HIS A 191 15.43 -12.37 3.91
C HIS A 191 13.97 -12.83 3.92
N LEU A 192 13.71 -13.96 3.27
CA LEU A 192 12.46 -14.69 3.33
C LEU A 192 12.70 -16.02 4.07
N LEU A 193 12.15 -16.10 5.28
CA LEU A 193 12.22 -17.30 6.11
C LEU A 193 11.03 -18.20 5.80
N SER A 194 11.20 -19.51 6.00
CA SER A 194 10.17 -20.50 5.64
C SER A 194 9.90 -21.48 6.77
N CYS A 195 8.62 -21.61 7.11
CA CYS A 195 8.12 -22.60 8.07
C CYS A 195 7.15 -23.52 7.34
N ILE A 196 7.56 -24.74 7.05
CA ILE A 196 6.71 -25.71 6.35
C ILE A 196 5.61 -26.19 7.31
N VAL A 197 4.35 -26.09 6.90
CA VAL A 197 3.21 -26.59 7.67
C VAL A 197 3.16 -28.12 7.50
N PRO A 198 3.16 -28.91 8.59
CA PRO A 198 3.11 -30.37 8.48
C PRO A 198 1.83 -30.85 7.79
N GLU A 199 1.91 -31.96 7.05
CA GLU A 199 0.72 -32.62 6.48
C GLU A 199 -0.11 -33.31 7.57
N GLU A 200 0.58 -33.93 8.53
CA GLU A 200 -0.03 -34.56 9.70
C GLU A 200 -0.30 -33.51 10.78
N LEU A 201 -1.53 -33.03 10.83
CA LEU A 201 -2.00 -32.07 11.82
C LEU A 201 -2.97 -32.73 12.81
N PRO A 202 -3.05 -32.23 14.06
CA PRO A 202 -4.08 -32.66 14.99
C PRO A 202 -5.49 -32.53 14.39
N PRO A 203 -6.43 -33.44 14.70
CA PRO A 203 -7.78 -33.42 14.10
C PRO A 203 -8.51 -32.08 14.22
N ALA A 204 -8.26 -31.34 15.31
CA ALA A 204 -8.86 -30.03 15.55
C ALA A 204 -8.46 -28.94 14.55
N VAL A 205 -7.33 -29.09 13.84
CA VAL A 205 -6.77 -28.07 12.94
C VAL A 205 -6.43 -28.60 11.56
N LEU A 206 -6.85 -29.83 11.24
CA LEU A 206 -6.57 -30.48 9.95
C LEU A 206 -7.02 -29.65 8.74
N HIS A 207 -8.15 -28.95 8.88
CA HIS A 207 -8.71 -28.08 7.84
C HIS A 207 -8.54 -26.58 8.14
N SER A 208 -7.87 -26.24 9.24
CA SER A 208 -7.62 -24.87 9.64
C SER A 208 -6.27 -24.38 9.11
N LEU A 209 -6.12 -23.07 9.06
CA LEU A 209 -4.87 -22.42 8.65
C LEU A 209 -4.24 -21.69 9.83
N PRO A 210 -2.90 -21.58 9.91
CA PRO A 210 -2.24 -20.90 11.00
C PRO A 210 -2.61 -19.41 10.98
N LYS A 211 -3.01 -18.86 12.12
CA LYS A 211 -3.40 -17.45 12.27
C LYS A 211 -2.21 -16.57 12.61
N THR A 212 -1.35 -17.03 13.51
CA THR A 212 -0.11 -16.34 13.84
C THR A 212 1.08 -17.27 13.82
N VAL A 213 2.25 -16.69 13.59
CA VAL A 213 3.54 -17.35 13.67
C VAL A 213 4.47 -16.56 14.58
N SER A 214 5.16 -17.27 15.46
CA SER A 214 6.20 -16.73 16.33
C SER A 214 7.50 -17.48 16.12
N LEU A 215 8.63 -16.77 16.11
CA LEU A 215 9.97 -17.36 16.09
C LEU A 215 10.55 -17.46 17.51
N VAL A 216 11.11 -18.62 17.82
CA VAL A 216 11.76 -18.94 19.10
C VAL A 216 13.05 -19.74 18.88
N VAL A 217 13.96 -19.71 19.84
CA VAL A 217 15.20 -20.51 19.80
C VAL A 217 14.94 -21.94 20.27
N LYS A 218 14.21 -22.10 21.38
CA LYS A 218 13.90 -23.40 21.98
C LYS A 218 12.39 -23.64 22.03
N ARG A 219 12.02 -24.92 22.04
CA ARG A 219 10.64 -25.41 22.08
C ARG A 219 9.76 -24.73 23.14
N CYS A 220 10.27 -24.56 24.35
CA CYS A 220 9.50 -24.04 25.48
C CYS A 220 9.62 -22.54 25.69
N ASP A 221 10.39 -21.84 24.85
CA ASP A 221 10.54 -20.40 25.00
C ASP A 221 9.21 -19.69 24.77
N ARG A 222 8.99 -18.64 25.58
CA ARG A 222 7.94 -17.66 25.32
C ARG A 222 8.46 -16.71 24.24
N ALA A 223 7.73 -16.60 23.13
CA ALA A 223 8.16 -15.73 22.04
C ALA A 223 8.15 -14.24 22.41
N SER A 224 9.04 -13.47 21.81
CA SER A 224 9.07 -11.99 21.86
C SER A 224 8.35 -11.34 20.67
N ASN A 225 7.78 -12.15 19.79
CA ASN A 225 7.19 -11.74 18.52
C ASN A 225 5.96 -12.62 18.22
N SER A 226 5.01 -12.09 17.45
CA SER A 226 3.83 -12.79 16.94
C SER A 226 3.34 -12.06 15.70
N LEU A 227 3.60 -12.64 14.52
CA LEU A 227 3.15 -12.09 13.25
C LEU A 227 1.82 -12.71 12.85
N ARG A 228 0.88 -11.88 12.41
CA ARG A 228 -0.29 -12.33 11.65
C ARG A 228 0.17 -13.05 10.38
N VAL A 229 -0.40 -14.22 10.13
CA VAL A 229 -0.21 -14.94 8.86
C VAL A 229 -1.25 -14.42 7.87
N ASN A 230 -0.82 -13.59 6.93
CA ASN A 230 -1.67 -12.99 5.92
C ASN A 230 -2.18 -14.06 4.94
N GLN A 231 -3.51 -14.12 4.79
CA GLN A 231 -4.24 -15.05 3.95
C GLN A 231 -5.26 -14.27 3.10
N LYS A 232 -4.80 -13.51 2.09
CA LYS A 232 -5.74 -12.87 1.15
C LYS A 232 -6.12 -13.85 0.04
N VAL A 233 -7.35 -14.33 0.10
CA VAL A 233 -8.01 -15.16 -0.92
C VAL A 233 -8.30 -14.30 -2.16
N PRO A 234 -8.28 -14.86 -3.39
CA PRO A 234 -8.66 -14.13 -4.60
C PRO A 234 -9.98 -13.38 -4.39
N LEU A 235 -10.05 -12.12 -4.83
CA LEU A 235 -11.35 -11.47 -4.99
C LEU A 235 -12.12 -12.29 -6.03
N THR A 236 -13.22 -12.93 -5.63
CA THR A 236 -14.20 -13.40 -6.60
C THR A 236 -14.69 -12.14 -7.32
N VAL A 237 -14.24 -11.95 -8.56
CA VAL A 237 -14.81 -10.95 -9.47
C VAL A 237 -16.25 -11.41 -9.72
N GLY A 238 -17.14 -10.95 -8.86
CA GLY A 238 -18.57 -11.06 -9.08
C GLY A 238 -18.92 -10.20 -10.28
N ASN A 239 -18.99 -10.81 -11.46
CA ASN A 239 -19.87 -10.33 -12.51
C ASN A 239 -21.31 -10.48 -11.99
N ALA A 240 -21.74 -9.52 -11.17
CA ALA A 240 -23.13 -9.32 -10.82
C ALA A 240 -23.82 -8.63 -12.00
N ASN A 241 -23.93 -9.32 -13.13
CA ASN A 241 -24.94 -9.03 -14.14
C ASN A 241 -25.86 -10.24 -14.23
N ASN A 242 -27.07 -10.03 -13.70
CA ASN A 242 -28.21 -10.94 -13.75
C ASN A 242 -28.43 -11.52 -15.14
N ILE A 243 -28.20 -12.83 -15.32
CA ILE A 243 -29.01 -13.65 -16.22
C ILE A 243 -29.26 -15.00 -15.55
N THR A 244 -30.50 -15.19 -15.15
CA THR A 244 -31.15 -16.47 -14.88
C THR A 244 -30.91 -17.44 -16.04
N THR A 245 -30.37 -18.64 -15.76
CA THR A 245 -31.02 -19.93 -16.11
C THR A 245 -30.11 -21.14 -15.86
N LYS A 246 -30.62 -22.03 -15.00
CA LYS A 246 -30.69 -23.49 -15.12
C LYS A 246 -29.47 -24.26 -15.67
N SER A 247 -28.94 -25.10 -14.76
CA SER A 247 -28.32 -26.40 -15.05
C SER A 247 -29.02 -27.13 -16.19
N SER A 248 -28.27 -27.45 -17.26
CA SER A 248 -28.50 -28.59 -18.15
C SER A 248 -27.23 -28.90 -18.95
N SER A 249 -26.98 -30.19 -19.05
CA SER A 249 -25.87 -30.90 -19.69
C SER A 249 -25.75 -30.70 -21.20
N ASN A 250 -24.50 -30.88 -21.68
CA ASN A 250 -24.07 -31.29 -23.02
C ASN A 250 -24.32 -30.34 -24.21
N SER A 251 -23.25 -29.65 -24.62
CA SER A 251 -22.92 -29.44 -26.03
C SER A 251 -21.43 -29.16 -26.19
N SER A 252 -20.73 -30.11 -26.80
CA SER A 252 -19.38 -29.96 -27.32
C SER A 252 -19.38 -29.01 -28.52
N SER A 253 -19.01 -27.75 -28.30
CA SER A 253 -18.45 -26.86 -29.32
C SER A 253 -17.89 -25.59 -28.71
N SER A 254 -16.74 -25.15 -29.25
CA SER A 254 -16.34 -23.76 -29.48
C SER A 254 -15.49 -23.00 -28.44
N SER A 255 -14.44 -22.39 -29.00
CA SER A 255 -13.59 -21.27 -28.54
C SER A 255 -12.83 -21.44 -27.23
N SER A 256 -11.52 -21.73 -27.35
CA SER A 256 -10.51 -21.39 -26.36
C SER A 256 -10.36 -19.87 -26.25
N SER A 257 -11.32 -19.19 -25.63
CA SER A 257 -11.09 -17.83 -25.14
C SER A 257 -10.09 -17.95 -23.99
N SER A 258 -8.80 -17.77 -24.27
CA SER A 258 -7.75 -17.64 -23.24
C SER A 258 -8.24 -16.60 -22.23
N ALA A 259 -8.41 -17.00 -20.97
CA ALA A 259 -8.86 -16.10 -19.92
C ALA A 259 -7.93 -14.87 -19.87
N THR A 260 -8.52 -13.67 -19.75
CA THR A 260 -7.78 -12.43 -19.64
C THR A 260 -6.88 -12.48 -18.42
N LEU A 261 -5.59 -12.19 -18.62
CA LEU A 261 -4.60 -12.20 -17.55
C LEU A 261 -4.76 -10.96 -16.68
N ASN A 262 -4.64 -11.14 -15.37
CA ASN A 262 -4.74 -10.07 -14.40
C ASN A 262 -3.36 -9.59 -13.92
N PHE A 263 -3.14 -8.27 -13.90
CA PHE A 263 -1.87 -7.65 -13.54
C PHE A 263 -2.03 -6.69 -12.37
N GLY A 264 -1.22 -6.88 -11.32
CA GLY A 264 -1.07 -5.92 -10.23
C GLY A 264 0.27 -5.19 -10.34
N VAL A 265 0.31 -3.91 -10.01
CA VAL A 265 1.57 -3.13 -10.00
C VAL A 265 2.00 -2.86 -8.56
N CYS A 266 3.26 -3.16 -8.26
CA CYS A 266 3.89 -2.92 -6.96
C CYS A 266 4.87 -1.76 -7.06
N VAL A 267 4.64 -0.71 -6.27
CA VAL A 267 5.48 0.49 -6.21
C VAL A 267 6.13 0.59 -4.85
N LYS A 268 7.40 1.01 -4.80
CA LYS A 268 8.12 1.24 -3.54
C LYS A 268 7.55 2.42 -2.74
N GLY A 269 8.13 2.66 -1.57
CA GLY A 269 7.78 3.80 -0.71
C GLY A 269 7.94 5.15 -1.38
N PHE A 270 6.85 5.94 -1.47
CA PHE A 270 6.87 7.32 -1.92
C PHE A 270 7.57 8.23 -0.91
N ASP A 271 8.60 8.94 -1.37
CA ASP A 271 9.43 9.87 -0.58
C ASP A 271 9.63 11.17 -1.38
N PHE A 272 8.56 11.96 -1.50
CA PHE A 272 8.54 13.21 -2.27
C PHE A 272 7.93 14.37 -1.46
N PRO A 273 8.44 14.68 -0.26
CA PRO A 273 7.81 15.67 0.63
C PRO A 273 7.84 17.10 0.09
N TYR A 274 8.74 17.41 -0.85
CA TYR A 274 9.01 18.78 -1.34
C TYR A 274 8.74 18.97 -2.83
N PHE A 275 8.19 17.97 -3.52
CA PHE A 275 7.96 18.05 -4.95
C PHE A 275 6.53 17.66 -5.27
N ASP A 276 5.80 18.56 -5.92
CA ASP A 276 4.47 18.24 -6.44
C ASP A 276 4.61 17.57 -7.80
N LEU A 277 4.26 16.28 -7.85
CA LEU A 277 4.26 15.48 -9.07
C LEU A 277 2.87 15.00 -9.45
N SER A 278 1.82 15.69 -8.99
CA SER A 278 0.41 15.28 -9.16
C SER A 278 0.06 14.96 -10.61
N GLU A 279 0.39 15.84 -11.55
CA GLU A 279 0.13 15.67 -12.98
C GLU A 279 0.80 14.42 -13.54
N ARG A 280 2.11 14.28 -13.32
CA ARG A 280 2.89 13.11 -13.78
C ARG A 280 2.40 11.81 -13.13
N LEU A 281 1.92 11.87 -11.89
CA LEU A 281 1.42 10.71 -11.17
C LEU A 281 0.06 10.25 -11.71
N ILE A 282 -0.87 11.19 -11.97
CA ILE A 282 -2.16 10.90 -12.60
C ILE A 282 -1.92 10.26 -13.97
N GLU A 283 -1.08 10.88 -14.78
CA GLU A 283 -0.69 10.38 -16.10
C GLU A 283 -0.12 8.96 -16.03
N TRP A 284 0.79 8.70 -15.10
CA TRP A 284 1.35 7.37 -14.91
C TRP A 284 0.29 6.35 -14.47
N PHE A 285 -0.59 6.70 -13.53
CA PHE A 285 -1.65 5.81 -13.05
C PHE A 285 -2.61 5.40 -14.16
N GLU A 286 -3.07 6.35 -14.97
CA GLU A 286 -3.97 6.10 -16.10
C GLU A 286 -3.27 5.30 -17.20
N LEU A 287 -2.00 5.60 -17.49
CA LEU A 287 -1.25 4.83 -18.48
C LEU A 287 -1.05 3.37 -18.05
N GLN A 288 -0.77 3.10 -16.78
CA GLN A 288 -0.73 1.71 -16.29
C GLN A 288 -2.10 1.02 -16.43
N ARG A 289 -3.20 1.74 -16.20
CA ARG A 289 -4.57 1.21 -16.33
C ARG A 289 -4.87 0.81 -17.77
N ILE A 290 -4.60 1.71 -18.70
CA ILE A 290 -4.78 1.50 -20.15
C ILE A 290 -3.98 0.29 -20.63
N LEU A 291 -2.76 0.11 -20.11
CA LEU A 291 -1.89 -1.02 -20.47
C LEU A 291 -2.35 -2.37 -19.89
N GLY A 292 -3.25 -2.36 -18.90
CA GLY A 292 -3.87 -3.57 -18.33
C GLY A 292 -3.57 -3.82 -16.86
N ALA A 293 -3.02 -2.86 -16.12
CA ALA A 293 -2.95 -2.95 -14.66
C ALA A 293 -4.36 -2.86 -14.06
N SER A 294 -4.77 -3.85 -13.27
CA SER A 294 -6.08 -3.84 -12.60
C SER A 294 -6.05 -3.10 -11.28
N ARG A 295 -4.90 -3.12 -10.59
CA ARG A 295 -4.71 -2.44 -9.30
C ARG A 295 -3.26 -2.11 -9.05
N ILE A 296 -3.04 -1.03 -8.32
CA ILE A 296 -1.74 -0.57 -7.91
C ILE A 296 -1.63 -0.64 -6.40
N TYR A 297 -0.49 -1.12 -5.94
CA TYR A 297 -0.13 -1.24 -4.53
C TYR A 297 1.10 -0.40 -4.32
N ALA A 298 1.00 0.62 -3.48
CA ALA A 298 2.09 1.52 -3.20
C ALA A 298 2.34 1.60 -1.70
N TYR A 299 3.53 2.07 -1.35
CA TYR A 299 3.91 2.29 0.03
C TYR A 299 4.17 3.77 0.26
N MET A 300 3.93 4.23 1.48
CA MET A 300 4.02 5.64 1.84
C MET A 300 5.09 5.87 2.90
N TYR A 301 6.07 6.71 2.58
CA TYR A 301 6.89 7.40 3.58
C TYR A 301 6.29 8.77 3.88
N ASP A 302 6.41 9.70 2.92
CA ASP A 302 5.87 11.06 2.99
C ASP A 302 5.86 11.69 1.59
N VAL A 303 4.82 12.47 1.27
CA VAL A 303 4.64 13.17 0.00
C VAL A 303 4.15 14.61 0.19
N HIS A 304 4.26 15.41 -0.87
CA HIS A 304 3.65 16.72 -0.94
C HIS A 304 2.11 16.63 -0.76
N PRO A 305 1.43 17.57 -0.06
CA PRO A 305 -0.02 17.51 0.16
C PRO A 305 -0.85 17.41 -1.12
N ALA A 306 -0.44 18.07 -2.20
CA ALA A 306 -1.14 17.95 -3.50
C ALA A 306 -1.08 16.52 -4.06
N VAL A 307 0.07 15.85 -3.89
CA VAL A 307 0.25 14.44 -4.27
C VAL A 307 -0.62 13.54 -3.39
N GLN A 308 -0.74 13.84 -2.09
CA GLN A 308 -1.64 13.09 -1.19
C GLN A 308 -3.09 13.13 -1.71
N ARG A 309 -3.59 14.27 -2.19
CA ARG A 309 -4.96 14.36 -2.77
C ARG A 309 -5.16 13.41 -3.94
N VAL A 310 -4.16 13.31 -4.83
CA VAL A 310 -4.19 12.35 -5.95
C VAL A 310 -4.23 10.91 -5.43
N LEU A 311 -3.39 10.58 -4.46
CA LEU A 311 -3.38 9.24 -3.87
C LEU A 311 -4.72 8.90 -3.21
N ASP A 312 -5.33 9.84 -2.49
CA ASP A 312 -6.63 9.67 -1.85
C ASP A 312 -7.74 9.40 -2.88
N TYR A 313 -7.76 10.14 -3.99
CA TYR A 313 -8.66 9.88 -5.11
C TYR A 313 -8.52 8.44 -5.63
N TYR A 314 -7.30 7.98 -5.89
CA TYR A 314 -7.10 6.61 -6.39
C TYR A 314 -7.37 5.52 -5.33
N GLN A 315 -7.20 5.81 -4.04
CA GLN A 315 -7.61 4.91 -2.97
C GLN A 315 -9.13 4.75 -2.93
N ARG A 316 -9.87 5.85 -3.06
CA ARG A 316 -11.35 5.87 -3.03
C ARG A 316 -11.97 5.20 -4.26
N THR A 317 -11.40 5.38 -5.44
CA THR A 317 -11.81 4.63 -6.65
C THR A 317 -11.48 3.13 -6.57
N GLY A 318 -10.69 2.71 -5.56
CA GLY A 318 -10.28 1.32 -5.36
C GLY A 318 -9.14 0.85 -6.26
N TYR A 319 -8.60 1.74 -7.12
CA TYR A 319 -7.49 1.44 -8.01
C TYR A 319 -6.14 1.42 -7.30
N LEU A 320 -5.99 2.16 -6.20
CA LEU A 320 -4.79 2.17 -5.35
C LEU A 320 -5.07 1.51 -3.99
N GLU A 321 -4.15 0.66 -3.53
CA GLU A 321 -4.05 0.23 -2.13
C GLU A 321 -2.72 0.80 -1.58
N LEU A 322 -2.81 1.83 -0.73
CA LEU A 322 -1.66 2.50 -0.14
C LEU A 322 -1.39 1.93 1.26
N ARG A 323 -0.12 1.60 1.55
CA ARG A 323 0.30 1.10 2.87
C ARG A 323 1.40 1.98 3.45
N PRO A 324 1.33 2.42 4.71
CA PRO A 324 2.45 3.13 5.31
C PRO A 324 3.66 2.20 5.45
N LEU A 325 4.86 2.78 5.41
CA LEU A 325 6.12 2.05 5.51
C LEU A 325 7.04 2.72 6.53
N THR A 326 7.73 1.91 7.33
CA THR A 326 8.81 2.33 8.22
C THR A 326 10.08 1.57 7.88
N LEU A 327 11.21 2.13 8.27
CA LEU A 327 12.52 1.56 8.01
C LEU A 327 12.84 0.47 9.03
N ALA A 328 13.42 -0.63 8.55
CA ALA A 328 13.81 -1.79 9.39
C ALA A 328 14.77 -1.41 10.53
N ASN A 329 15.50 -0.30 10.39
CA ASN A 329 16.47 0.17 11.38
C ASN A 329 15.85 1.00 12.52
N GLY A 330 14.51 1.13 12.60
CA GLY A 330 13.82 1.62 13.81
C GLY A 330 13.82 3.13 13.99
N MET A 331 13.89 3.87 12.88
CA MET A 331 14.05 5.32 12.93
C MET A 331 12.69 6.02 13.09
N PRO A 332 12.63 7.12 13.87
CA PRO A 332 11.38 7.84 14.08
C PRO A 332 10.86 8.40 12.75
N ARG A 333 9.51 8.43 12.58
CA ARG A 333 8.82 8.95 11.39
C ARG A 333 8.89 10.48 11.30
N LEU A 334 10.12 11.02 11.30
CA LEU A 334 10.39 12.43 11.15
C LEU A 334 10.56 12.73 9.66
N ARG A 335 9.54 13.34 9.06
CA ARG A 335 9.45 13.69 7.62
C ARG A 335 10.80 14.08 6.98
N HIS A 336 11.40 15.16 7.47
CA HIS A 336 12.62 15.73 6.88
C HIS A 336 13.86 14.87 7.12
N TYR A 337 13.98 14.27 8.31
CA TYR A 337 15.10 13.41 8.67
C TYR A 337 15.07 12.10 7.87
N GLN A 338 13.89 11.50 7.72
CA GLN A 338 13.67 10.29 6.92
C GLN A 338 14.03 10.54 5.45
N HIS A 339 13.55 11.66 4.88
CA HIS A 339 13.91 12.05 3.52
C HIS A 339 15.43 12.20 3.36
N MET A 340 16.08 12.99 4.24
CA MET A 340 17.54 13.18 4.23
C MET A 340 18.28 11.84 4.27
N LEU A 341 17.84 10.90 5.12
CA LEU A 341 18.45 9.60 5.24
C LEU A 341 18.30 8.76 3.97
N LEU A 342 17.11 8.73 3.37
CA LEU A 342 16.86 8.00 2.12
C LEU A 342 17.71 8.57 0.98
N GLN A 343 17.95 9.88 0.94
CA GLN A 343 18.81 10.51 -0.07
C GLN A 343 20.31 10.26 0.18
N GLN A 344 20.77 10.32 1.42
CA GLN A 344 22.19 10.23 1.77
C GLN A 344 22.68 8.78 1.94
N ARG A 345 21.81 7.84 2.34
CA ARG A 345 22.15 6.44 2.64
C ARG A 345 21.60 5.49 1.58
N LYS A 346 22.23 5.52 0.40
CA LYS A 346 21.74 4.79 -0.79
C LYS A 346 21.67 3.27 -0.62
N LEU A 347 22.61 2.64 0.09
CA LEU A 347 22.60 1.18 0.27
C LEU A 347 21.45 0.78 1.20
N GLU A 348 21.29 1.49 2.30
CA GLU A 348 20.21 1.31 3.27
C GLU A 348 18.84 1.53 2.62
N LYS A 349 18.72 2.58 1.79
CA LYS A 349 17.52 2.80 0.96
C LYS A 349 17.23 1.60 0.09
N ARG A 350 18.21 1.11 -0.69
CA ARG A 350 18.03 -0.04 -1.59
C ARG A 350 17.64 -1.31 -0.83
N LEU A 351 18.24 -1.58 0.34
CA LEU A 351 17.88 -2.72 1.17
C LEU A 351 16.43 -2.63 1.67
N ASN A 352 16.00 -1.44 2.12
CA ASN A 352 14.62 -1.21 2.55
C ASN A 352 13.62 -1.23 1.38
N GLU A 353 14.00 -0.79 0.18
CA GLU A 353 13.15 -0.83 -1.02
C GLU A 353 12.73 -2.27 -1.40
N LEU A 354 13.48 -3.30 -0.99
CA LEU A 354 13.13 -4.69 -1.30
C LEU A 354 11.99 -5.27 -0.44
N ILE A 355 11.73 -4.67 0.71
CA ILE A 355 10.62 -5.07 1.59
C ILE A 355 9.26 -4.84 0.92
N PRO A 356 8.90 -3.63 0.46
CA PRO A 356 7.60 -3.39 -0.16
C PRO A 356 7.37 -4.21 -1.44
N TYR A 357 8.40 -4.48 -2.25
CA TYR A 357 8.22 -5.34 -3.43
C TYR A 357 7.81 -6.77 -3.07
N ASN A 358 8.44 -7.35 -2.05
CA ASN A 358 8.12 -8.72 -1.63
C ASN A 358 6.84 -8.77 -0.80
N ASP A 359 6.56 -7.79 0.06
CA ASP A 359 5.28 -7.69 0.77
C ASP A 359 4.10 -7.55 -0.21
N CYS A 360 4.20 -6.65 -1.18
CA CYS A 360 3.19 -6.49 -2.22
C CYS A 360 2.96 -7.78 -2.99
N PHE A 361 4.04 -8.47 -3.39
CA PHE A 361 3.96 -9.74 -4.09
C PHE A 361 3.21 -10.80 -3.29
N TYR A 362 3.60 -11.01 -2.02
CA TYR A 362 2.99 -12.06 -1.20
C TYR A 362 1.56 -11.74 -0.77
N ARG A 363 1.21 -10.47 -0.49
CA ARG A 363 -0.17 -10.07 -0.17
C ARG A 363 -1.14 -10.26 -1.33
N ASN A 364 -0.64 -10.20 -2.56
CA ASN A 364 -1.45 -10.23 -3.77
C ASN A 364 -1.16 -11.45 -4.65
N LEU A 365 -0.48 -12.46 -4.09
CA LEU A 365 -0.05 -13.68 -4.75
C LEU A 365 -1.18 -14.44 -5.46
N TYR A 366 -2.40 -14.33 -4.93
CA TYR A 366 -3.59 -15.01 -5.47
C TYR A 366 -4.59 -14.05 -6.12
N ARG A 367 -4.27 -12.75 -6.22
CA ARG A 367 -5.15 -11.75 -6.83
C ARG A 367 -4.81 -11.51 -8.30
N HIS A 368 -3.56 -11.74 -8.69
CA HIS A 368 -3.04 -11.43 -10.03
C HIS A 368 -2.25 -12.60 -10.59
N ASP A 369 -2.25 -12.76 -11.91
CA ASP A 369 -1.41 -13.73 -12.61
C ASP A 369 0.05 -13.25 -12.65
N TYR A 370 0.23 -11.93 -12.81
CA TYR A 370 1.52 -11.27 -12.81
C TYR A 370 1.51 -10.05 -11.89
N LEU A 371 2.60 -9.89 -11.15
CA LEU A 371 2.89 -8.65 -10.42
C LEU A 371 4.00 -7.91 -11.15
N VAL A 372 3.89 -6.60 -11.24
CA VAL A 372 4.83 -5.75 -11.99
C VAL A 372 5.49 -4.80 -11.01
N ASN A 373 6.80 -4.94 -10.80
CA ASN A 373 7.57 -3.97 -10.02
C ASN A 373 8.05 -2.88 -10.98
N VAL A 374 7.61 -1.64 -10.77
CA VAL A 374 8.01 -0.45 -11.55
C VAL A 374 8.06 0.77 -10.65
N ASP A 375 8.92 1.72 -11.00
CA ASP A 375 8.96 3.06 -10.44
C ASP A 375 7.97 3.98 -11.20
N ILE A 376 7.58 5.11 -10.61
CA ILE A 376 6.57 6.03 -11.19
C ILE A 376 7.03 6.79 -12.44
N ASP A 377 8.29 6.63 -12.81
CA ASP A 377 8.90 7.13 -14.05
C ASP A 377 9.12 6.00 -15.08
N GLU A 378 8.58 4.81 -14.84
CA GLU A 378 8.81 3.62 -15.69
C GLU A 378 7.50 3.03 -16.22
N VAL A 379 7.49 2.67 -17.51
CA VAL A 379 6.34 2.08 -18.20
C VAL A 379 6.80 0.93 -19.09
N ILE A 380 6.20 -0.26 -18.91
CA ILE A 380 6.41 -1.38 -19.84
C ILE A 380 5.50 -1.17 -21.05
N MET A 381 6.08 -0.71 -22.15
CA MET A 381 5.36 -0.27 -23.35
C MET A 381 5.37 -1.37 -24.43
N PRO A 382 4.20 -1.93 -24.81
CA PRO A 382 4.09 -2.79 -25.97
C PRO A 382 4.42 -2.02 -27.26
N LYS A 383 5.05 -2.66 -28.23
CA LYS A 383 5.37 -2.10 -29.55
C LYS A 383 4.66 -2.86 -30.66
N GLY A 384 4.63 -2.25 -31.85
CA GLY A 384 3.92 -2.81 -32.99
C GLY A 384 2.42 -2.89 -32.75
N GLU A 385 1.83 -4.03 -33.10
CA GLU A 385 0.37 -4.27 -33.10
C GLU A 385 -0.26 -4.50 -31.71
N HIS A 386 0.55 -4.74 -30.66
CA HIS A 386 0.02 -5.04 -29.34
C HIS A 386 -0.37 -3.77 -28.58
N SER A 387 -1.53 -3.78 -27.92
CA SER A 387 -2.06 -2.63 -27.18
C SER A 387 -2.11 -2.81 -25.67
N ASN A 388 -1.84 -4.01 -25.13
CA ASN A 388 -1.86 -4.23 -23.68
C ASN A 388 -0.93 -5.38 -23.24
N TRP A 389 -0.74 -5.52 -21.93
CA TRP A 389 0.14 -6.52 -21.33
C TRP A 389 -0.35 -7.96 -21.50
N HIS A 390 -1.66 -8.18 -21.56
CA HIS A 390 -2.22 -9.51 -21.82
C HIS A 390 -1.78 -10.05 -23.19
N GLN A 391 -1.95 -9.25 -24.25
CA GLN A 391 -1.52 -9.60 -25.60
C GLN A 391 0.01 -9.82 -25.67
N LEU A 392 0.77 -9.00 -24.94
CA LEU A 392 2.22 -9.12 -24.88
C LEU A 392 2.66 -10.46 -24.27
N VAL A 393 2.05 -10.89 -23.16
CA VAL A 393 2.33 -12.21 -22.55
C VAL A 393 1.92 -13.34 -23.48
N GLN A 394 0.73 -13.27 -24.09
CA GLN A 394 0.27 -14.26 -25.06
C GLN A 394 1.25 -14.41 -26.22
N LYS A 395 1.75 -13.28 -26.76
CA LYS A 395 2.73 -13.31 -27.85
C LYS A 395 4.04 -13.97 -27.42
N VAL A 396 4.53 -13.67 -26.22
CA VAL A 396 5.75 -14.30 -25.68
C VAL A 396 5.58 -15.81 -25.55
N HIS A 397 4.43 -16.28 -25.06
CA HIS A 397 4.12 -17.71 -24.97
C HIS A 397 4.02 -18.37 -26.35
N GLN A 398 3.32 -17.73 -27.29
CA GLN A 398 3.21 -18.20 -28.68
C GLN A 398 4.59 -18.36 -29.35
N LEU A 399 5.49 -17.37 -29.18
CA LEU A 399 6.84 -17.41 -29.74
C LEU A 399 7.70 -18.52 -29.14
N GLU A 400 7.47 -18.89 -27.89
CA GLU A 400 8.14 -20.02 -27.25
C GLU A 400 7.60 -21.36 -27.78
N GLU A 401 6.29 -21.50 -27.95
CA GLU A 401 5.65 -22.69 -28.52
C GLU A 401 6.06 -22.94 -29.97
N GLN A 402 6.15 -21.89 -30.79
CA GLN A 402 6.60 -21.98 -32.18
C GLN A 402 8.03 -22.51 -32.31
N LYS A 403 8.86 -22.30 -31.28
CA LYS A 403 10.23 -22.84 -31.21
C LYS A 403 10.28 -24.27 -30.67
N ALA A 404 9.13 -24.93 -30.51
CA ALA A 404 8.97 -26.18 -29.77
C ALA A 404 9.59 -26.09 -28.35
N GLY A 405 9.59 -24.88 -27.78
CA GLY A 405 10.15 -24.58 -26.48
C GLY A 405 9.28 -25.16 -25.37
N LYS A 406 9.91 -25.74 -24.35
CA LYS A 406 9.18 -26.33 -23.22
C LYS A 406 8.73 -25.29 -22.20
N CYS A 407 9.14 -24.02 -22.34
CA CYS A 407 9.00 -23.01 -21.28
C CYS A 407 7.77 -22.09 -21.43
N SER A 408 6.88 -22.34 -22.40
CA SER A 408 5.64 -21.58 -22.53
C SER A 408 4.82 -21.65 -21.24
N GLY A 409 4.42 -20.50 -20.69
CA GLY A 409 3.74 -20.40 -19.40
C GLY A 409 4.60 -20.74 -18.17
N ARG A 410 5.87 -21.11 -18.33
CA ARG A 410 6.78 -21.54 -17.25
C ARG A 410 7.91 -20.55 -16.97
N PHE A 411 7.87 -19.36 -17.54
CA PHE A 411 8.81 -18.29 -17.20
C PHE A 411 8.45 -17.71 -15.82
N PRO A 412 9.38 -17.68 -14.84
CA PRO A 412 9.13 -17.05 -13.55
C PRO A 412 9.02 -15.53 -13.67
N ALA A 413 9.64 -14.94 -14.70
CA ALA A 413 9.47 -13.55 -15.05
C ALA A 413 9.63 -13.34 -16.57
N ILE A 414 8.91 -12.35 -17.09
CA ILE A 414 9.05 -11.84 -18.47
C ILE A 414 9.58 -10.42 -18.36
N CYS A 415 10.79 -10.18 -18.84
CA CYS A 415 11.59 -8.99 -18.57
C CYS A 415 11.81 -8.14 -19.83
N PHE A 416 11.77 -6.82 -19.67
CA PHE A 416 11.80 -5.86 -20.76
C PHE A 416 13.05 -4.99 -20.69
N ILE A 417 13.70 -4.82 -21.85
CA ILE A 417 14.96 -4.08 -21.92
C ILE A 417 14.68 -2.58 -21.74
N ASN A 418 15.47 -1.96 -20.86
CA ASN A 418 15.36 -0.53 -20.55
C ASN A 418 15.77 0.37 -21.71
N SER A 419 15.03 1.47 -21.85
CA SER A 419 15.22 2.55 -22.80
C SER A 419 15.00 3.90 -22.11
N TYR A 420 16.02 4.76 -22.07
CA TYR A 420 15.93 6.07 -21.40
C TYR A 420 15.30 7.13 -22.30
N PHE A 421 14.20 7.71 -21.85
CA PHE A 421 13.51 8.85 -22.46
C PHE A 421 13.95 10.14 -21.75
N THR A 422 14.47 11.08 -22.53
CA THR A 422 15.07 12.32 -22.02
C THR A 422 14.04 13.44 -21.93
N LYS A 423 14.42 14.52 -21.27
CA LYS A 423 13.63 15.76 -21.17
C LYS A 423 13.72 16.63 -22.43
N VAL A 424 14.47 16.19 -23.45
CA VAL A 424 14.58 16.92 -24.71
C VAL A 424 13.25 16.75 -25.47
N PRO A 425 12.51 17.83 -25.73
CA PRO A 425 11.30 17.75 -26.54
C PRO A 425 11.66 17.43 -28.00
N SER A 426 10.76 16.77 -28.72
CA SER A 426 10.94 16.50 -30.15
C SER A 426 10.87 17.81 -30.97
N GLU A 427 11.79 17.98 -31.93
CA GLU A 427 11.82 19.14 -32.85
C GLU A 427 10.67 19.12 -33.87
N LEU A 428 10.01 17.96 -34.10
CA LEU A 428 8.89 17.82 -35.04
C LEU A 428 7.57 18.44 -34.55
N SER A 429 7.63 19.32 -33.54
CA SER A 429 6.51 20.15 -33.09
C SER A 429 6.07 21.21 -34.12
N ASP A 430 6.74 21.32 -35.27
CA ASP A 430 6.46 22.31 -36.32
C ASP A 430 5.24 21.98 -37.22
N HIS A 431 4.55 20.85 -37.02
CA HIS A 431 3.33 20.49 -37.75
C HIS A 431 2.12 20.38 -36.81
N GLU A 432 1.41 21.51 -36.66
CA GLU A 432 0.00 21.68 -36.22
C GLU A 432 -0.47 21.09 -34.88
N GLU A 433 0.25 20.18 -34.21
CA GLU A 433 -0.19 19.53 -32.95
C GLU A 433 0.55 19.99 -31.69
N GLN A 434 1.58 20.84 -31.78
CA GLN A 434 2.42 21.22 -30.62
C GLN A 434 2.71 22.72 -30.50
N ALA A 435 1.64 23.49 -30.37
CA ALA A 435 1.67 24.80 -29.72
C ALA A 435 0.72 24.88 -28.52
N THR A 436 0.42 23.75 -27.86
CA THR A 436 -0.45 23.73 -26.68
C THR A 436 0.41 23.61 -25.42
N ALA A 437 0.53 24.72 -24.69
CA ALA A 437 0.88 24.65 -23.27
C ALA A 437 -0.08 23.65 -22.58
N GLY A 438 0.47 22.63 -21.90
CA GLY A 438 -0.34 21.63 -21.18
C GLY A 438 -0.46 20.24 -21.83
N GLU A 439 0.43 19.85 -22.73
CA GLU A 439 0.52 18.44 -23.18
C GLU A 439 1.08 17.52 -22.08
N LEU A 440 0.65 16.26 -22.06
CA LEU A 440 1.07 15.25 -21.10
C LEU A 440 2.57 14.92 -21.19
N TYR A 441 3.21 14.63 -20.05
CA TYR A 441 4.67 14.48 -19.95
C TYR A 441 5.21 13.39 -20.88
N VAL A 442 4.61 12.20 -20.90
CA VAL A 442 5.06 11.06 -21.72
C VAL A 442 4.81 11.28 -23.21
N LEU A 443 3.82 12.12 -23.56
CA LEU A 443 3.50 12.48 -24.95
C LEU A 443 4.45 13.56 -25.48
N GLN A 444 4.90 14.47 -24.60
CA GLN A 444 5.90 15.49 -24.91
C GLN A 444 7.32 14.92 -25.02
N HIS A 445 7.68 14.00 -24.12
CA HIS A 445 9.04 13.48 -23.99
C HIS A 445 9.22 12.17 -24.75
N THR A 446 9.30 12.26 -26.09
CA THR A 446 9.43 11.10 -27.01
C THR A 446 10.87 10.85 -27.46
N MET A 447 11.81 11.72 -27.13
CA MET A 447 13.22 11.54 -27.47
C MET A 447 13.86 10.56 -26.49
N ARG A 448 14.42 9.46 -27.02
CA ARG A 448 15.13 8.46 -26.22
C ARG A 448 16.53 8.21 -26.74
N LEU A 449 17.40 7.64 -25.90
CA LEU A 449 18.69 7.13 -26.37
C LEU A 449 18.47 6.08 -27.46
N ARG A 450 19.23 6.18 -28.56
CA ARG A 450 19.20 5.24 -29.69
C ARG A 450 19.44 3.81 -29.23
N ASN A 451 20.47 3.64 -28.39
CA ASN A 451 20.90 2.36 -27.87
C ASN A 451 20.14 2.02 -26.59
N TYR A 452 19.60 0.81 -26.55
CA TYR A 452 18.98 0.25 -25.35
C TYR A 452 20.04 -0.09 -24.30
N SER A 453 19.61 -0.21 -23.05
CA SER A 453 20.45 -0.79 -21.99
C SER A 453 20.77 -2.26 -22.29
N LEU A 454 21.86 -2.77 -21.71
CA LEU A 454 22.14 -4.21 -21.77
C LEU A 454 21.03 -5.01 -21.05
N PRO A 455 20.69 -6.22 -21.54
CA PRO A 455 19.74 -7.11 -20.84
C PRO A 455 20.07 -7.26 -19.35
N GLY A 456 19.05 -7.14 -18.49
CA GLY A 456 19.20 -7.20 -17.03
C GLY A 456 19.63 -5.89 -16.36
N ARG A 457 20.08 -4.86 -17.12
CA ARG A 457 20.39 -3.54 -16.57
C ARG A 457 19.15 -2.66 -16.59
N ALA A 458 18.76 -2.18 -15.41
CA ALA A 458 17.56 -1.38 -15.19
C ALA A 458 16.26 -2.03 -15.76
N THR A 459 16.26 -3.34 -16.01
CA THR A 459 15.08 -4.03 -16.56
C THR A 459 13.94 -4.00 -15.55
N LYS A 460 12.71 -4.13 -16.04
CA LYS A 460 11.53 -4.40 -15.24
C LYS A 460 10.81 -5.59 -15.85
N CYS A 461 10.13 -6.36 -15.01
CA CYS A 461 9.55 -7.63 -15.43
C CYS A 461 8.11 -7.78 -14.95
N PHE A 462 7.35 -8.59 -15.68
CA PHE A 462 6.15 -9.24 -15.18
C PHE A 462 6.58 -10.46 -14.36
N HIS A 463 6.40 -10.41 -13.05
CA HIS A 463 6.71 -11.49 -12.12
C HIS A 463 5.54 -12.45 -12.05
N ASN A 464 5.74 -13.70 -12.51
CA ASN A 464 4.71 -14.72 -12.52
C ASN A 464 4.37 -15.14 -11.09
N ALA A 465 3.13 -14.90 -10.64
CA ALA A 465 2.68 -15.18 -9.28
C ALA A 465 2.79 -16.66 -8.91
N ARG A 466 2.69 -17.57 -9.89
CA ARG A 466 2.77 -19.02 -9.68
C ARG A 466 4.19 -19.52 -9.44
N LEU A 467 5.21 -18.79 -9.90
CA LEU A 467 6.59 -19.29 -9.97
C LEU A 467 7.61 -18.42 -9.23
N SER A 468 7.47 -17.09 -9.22
CA SER A 468 8.41 -16.20 -8.54
C SER A 468 8.43 -16.43 -7.03
N LEU A 469 9.62 -16.43 -6.40
CA LEU A 469 9.76 -16.66 -4.95
C LEU A 469 10.30 -15.42 -4.22
N THR A 470 11.34 -14.79 -4.74
CA THR A 470 11.84 -13.51 -4.19
C THR A 470 12.08 -12.53 -5.32
N LEU A 471 11.75 -11.27 -5.07
CA LEU A 471 11.81 -10.20 -6.06
C LEU A 471 12.92 -9.20 -5.72
N HIS A 472 13.63 -8.77 -6.76
CA HIS A 472 14.39 -7.53 -6.79
C HIS A 472 13.57 -6.43 -7.47
N ASN A 473 13.98 -5.16 -7.36
CA ASN A 473 13.36 -4.05 -8.12
C ASN A 473 13.36 -4.31 -9.65
N HIS A 474 14.33 -5.08 -10.13
CA HIS A 474 14.51 -5.31 -11.57
C HIS A 474 13.98 -6.66 -12.07
N PHE A 475 14.10 -7.73 -11.27
CA PHE A 475 13.86 -9.10 -11.73
C PHE A 475 13.54 -10.05 -10.59
N THR A 476 13.05 -11.23 -10.93
CA THR A 476 12.89 -12.34 -9.96
C THR A 476 14.27 -12.92 -9.62
N LEU A 477 14.59 -12.94 -8.32
CA LEU A 477 15.88 -13.43 -7.78
C LEU A 477 15.90 -14.96 -7.62
N LYS A 478 14.82 -15.51 -7.07
CA LYS A 478 14.62 -16.95 -6.87
C LYS A 478 13.22 -17.33 -7.32
N TRP A 479 13.03 -18.58 -7.73
CA TRP A 479 11.74 -19.10 -8.16
C TRP A 479 11.55 -20.54 -7.73
N LEU A 480 10.29 -20.97 -7.72
CA LEU A 480 9.86 -22.30 -7.32
C LEU A 480 10.20 -23.37 -8.38
N PRO A 481 10.26 -24.66 -7.97
CA PRO A 481 10.43 -25.77 -8.90
C PRO A 481 9.41 -25.74 -10.06
N GLY A 482 9.85 -26.23 -11.22
CA GLY A 482 9.03 -26.26 -12.45
C GLY A 482 9.14 -25.00 -13.31
N GLY A 483 9.66 -23.90 -12.77
CA GLY A 483 10.00 -22.69 -13.53
C GLY A 483 11.27 -22.84 -14.37
N CYS A 484 11.26 -22.22 -15.56
CA CYS A 484 12.44 -22.03 -16.41
C CYS A 484 13.26 -20.81 -15.96
N ASN A 485 14.25 -20.40 -16.76
CA ASN A 485 14.91 -19.10 -16.57
C ASN A 485 13.97 -17.94 -16.93
N PRO A 486 14.13 -16.75 -16.32
CA PRO A 486 13.44 -15.54 -16.76
C PRO A 486 13.63 -15.28 -18.26
N ARG A 487 12.59 -14.77 -18.91
CA ARG A 487 12.58 -14.49 -20.34
C ARG A 487 12.83 -13.01 -20.61
N THR A 488 13.92 -12.66 -21.27
CA THR A 488 14.09 -11.32 -21.85
C THR A 488 13.30 -11.22 -23.16
N VAL A 489 12.47 -10.18 -23.27
CA VAL A 489 11.68 -9.85 -24.45
C VAL A 489 12.49 -9.01 -25.42
N ASP A 490 12.31 -9.27 -26.72
CA ASP A 490 12.95 -8.51 -27.78
C ASP A 490 12.38 -7.07 -27.84
N SER A 491 13.25 -6.08 -28.01
CA SER A 491 12.86 -4.66 -28.02
C SER A 491 12.04 -4.24 -29.24
N THR A 492 11.87 -5.11 -30.23
CA THR A 492 10.88 -4.95 -31.30
C THR A 492 9.45 -5.22 -30.83
N LEU A 493 9.27 -6.07 -29.81
CA LEU A 493 7.98 -6.47 -29.28
C LEU A 493 7.49 -5.55 -28.15
N ALA A 494 8.39 -5.20 -27.23
CA ALA A 494 8.10 -4.28 -26.12
C ALA A 494 9.39 -3.73 -25.52
N GLN A 495 9.30 -2.59 -24.84
CA GLN A 495 10.42 -1.95 -24.16
C GLN A 495 9.99 -1.44 -22.78
N MET A 496 10.94 -1.37 -21.85
CA MET A 496 10.74 -0.61 -20.61
C MET A 496 11.16 0.83 -20.90
N GLN A 497 10.19 1.75 -20.92
CA GLN A 497 10.42 3.18 -21.07
C GLN A 497 10.73 3.77 -19.70
N HIS A 498 11.92 4.35 -19.55
CA HIS A 498 12.35 5.03 -18.33
C HIS A 498 12.44 6.52 -18.59
N TYR A 499 11.47 7.28 -18.08
CA TYR A 499 11.33 8.73 -18.23
C TYR A 499 12.26 9.50 -17.28
N ARG A 500 13.56 9.32 -17.49
CA ARG A 500 14.64 9.83 -16.66
C ARG A 500 15.88 10.10 -17.49
N GLU A 501 16.58 11.18 -17.16
CA GLU A 501 17.90 11.49 -17.72
C GLU A 501 18.90 10.35 -17.43
N PRO A 502 19.61 9.84 -18.45
CA PRO A 502 20.65 8.85 -18.24
C PRO A 502 21.78 9.42 -17.39
N ASP A 503 22.39 8.57 -16.55
CA ASP A 503 23.52 9.00 -15.71
C ASP A 503 24.77 9.35 -16.53
N SER A 504 24.86 8.85 -17.77
CA SER A 504 25.93 9.17 -18.72
C SER A 504 25.59 10.40 -19.55
N LYS A 505 26.60 11.24 -19.84
CA LYS A 505 26.44 12.34 -20.80
C LYS A 505 26.13 11.78 -22.19
N TYR A 506 25.29 12.50 -22.94
CA TYR A 506 24.90 12.17 -24.31
C TYR A 506 24.82 13.46 -25.13
N GLU A 507 24.98 13.32 -26.44
CA GLU A 507 24.77 14.38 -27.42
C GLU A 507 23.40 14.23 -28.08
N LEU A 508 22.87 15.30 -28.69
CA LEU A 508 21.57 15.23 -29.38
C LEU A 508 21.55 14.19 -30.51
N SER A 509 22.69 13.92 -31.15
CA SER A 509 22.82 12.87 -32.17
C SER A 509 22.64 11.44 -31.64
N ASP A 510 22.78 11.25 -30.33
CA ASP A 510 22.55 9.96 -29.67
C ASP A 510 21.06 9.68 -29.46
N LEU A 511 20.20 10.68 -29.68
CA LEU A 511 18.77 10.56 -29.50
C LEU A 511 18.06 10.11 -30.78
N VAL A 512 16.96 9.39 -30.58
CA VAL A 512 15.99 9.04 -31.61
C VAL A 512 14.60 9.28 -31.08
N GLU A 513 13.70 9.72 -31.95
CA GLU A 513 12.30 9.84 -31.60
C GLU A 513 11.64 8.45 -31.50
N ASP A 514 10.87 8.23 -30.44
CA ASP A 514 10.07 7.04 -30.24
C ASP A 514 8.66 7.45 -29.78
N ARG A 515 7.71 7.38 -30.72
CA ARG A 515 6.29 7.69 -30.48
C ARG A 515 5.46 6.46 -30.10
N SER A 516 6.05 5.39 -29.56
CA SER A 516 5.28 4.17 -29.23
C SER A 516 4.13 4.39 -28.25
N VAL A 517 4.21 5.40 -27.39
CA VAL A 517 3.13 5.79 -26.46
C VAL A 517 1.97 6.54 -27.15
N TRP A 518 2.20 7.16 -28.31
CA TRP A 518 1.21 8.01 -28.98
C TRP A 518 -0.03 7.26 -29.46
N LYS A 519 0.04 5.93 -29.63
CA LYS A 519 -1.14 5.11 -29.91
C LYS A 519 -2.19 5.16 -28.80
N PHE A 520 -1.82 5.58 -27.59
CA PHE A 520 -2.71 5.77 -26.44
C PHE A 520 -3.04 7.24 -26.17
N ALA A 521 -2.54 8.18 -26.98
CA ALA A 521 -2.62 9.62 -26.66
C ALA A 521 -4.06 10.11 -26.44
N SER A 522 -4.99 9.71 -27.30
CA SER A 522 -6.40 10.12 -27.17
C SER A 522 -7.04 9.57 -25.88
N GLU A 523 -6.82 8.29 -25.60
CA GLU A 523 -7.38 7.63 -24.41
C GLU A 523 -6.76 8.19 -23.13
N LEU A 524 -5.44 8.36 -23.12
CA LEU A 524 -4.70 8.89 -21.98
C LEU A 524 -5.08 10.34 -21.66
N ARG A 525 -5.20 11.22 -22.66
CA ARG A 525 -5.65 12.61 -22.45
C ARG A 525 -7.04 12.65 -21.82
N SER A 526 -7.97 11.88 -22.38
CA SER A 526 -9.35 11.82 -21.85
C SER A 526 -9.39 11.27 -20.41
N ALA A 527 -8.60 10.24 -20.10
CA ALA A 527 -8.53 9.67 -18.76
C ALA A 527 -7.92 10.65 -17.75
N VAL A 528 -6.82 11.34 -18.10
CA VAL A 528 -6.18 12.34 -17.23
C VAL A 528 -7.10 13.54 -16.99
N GLU A 529 -7.75 14.05 -18.04
CA GLU A 529 -8.73 15.14 -17.93
C GLU A 529 -9.89 14.75 -17.01
N HIS A 530 -10.40 13.52 -17.16
CA HIS A 530 -11.46 13.01 -16.29
C HIS A 530 -11.05 13.04 -14.81
N VAL A 531 -9.83 12.60 -14.47
CA VAL A 531 -9.35 12.64 -13.08
C VAL A 531 -9.27 14.06 -12.56
N TRP A 532 -8.76 15.01 -13.35
CA TRP A 532 -8.69 16.41 -12.93
C TRP A 532 -10.05 17.04 -12.66
N LEU A 533 -11.06 16.73 -13.48
CA LEU A 533 -12.42 17.22 -13.31
C LEU A 533 -13.10 16.68 -12.05
N HIS A 534 -12.74 15.49 -11.60
CA HIS A 534 -13.39 14.80 -10.46
C HIS A 534 -12.50 14.67 -9.23
N LEU A 535 -11.31 15.30 -9.23
CA LEU A 535 -10.36 15.21 -8.12
C LEU A 535 -10.96 15.78 -6.83
N ASP A 536 -11.73 16.86 -6.95
CA ASP A 536 -12.35 17.59 -5.83
C ASP A 536 -13.79 17.18 -5.54
N ASP A 537 -14.53 16.61 -6.51
CA ASP A 537 -15.88 16.04 -6.30
C ASP A 537 -15.91 15.00 -5.17
N VAL A 538 -14.77 14.34 -5.02
CA VAL A 538 -14.54 13.31 -4.03
C VAL A 538 -14.23 13.92 -2.65
N LEU A 539 -13.74 15.16 -2.56
CA LEU A 539 -13.52 15.87 -1.29
C LEU A 539 -14.84 16.38 -0.68
N ALA A 540 -15.80 16.78 -1.51
CA ALA A 540 -17.13 17.24 -1.06
C ALA A 540 -17.95 16.13 -0.36
N GLN A 541 -17.76 14.86 -0.76
CA GLN A 541 -18.43 13.73 -0.09
C GLN A 541 -17.90 13.47 1.33
N VAL A 542 -16.68 13.90 1.65
CA VAL A 542 -16.14 13.74 3.02
C VAL A 542 -16.64 14.84 3.94
N SER A 543 -16.75 16.08 3.45
CA SER A 543 -17.45 17.11 4.21
C SER A 543 -18.91 16.74 4.44
N ASP A 544 -19.61 16.21 3.43
CA ASP A 544 -21.01 15.81 3.60
C ASP A 544 -21.19 14.61 4.56
N VAL A 545 -20.24 13.67 4.61
CA VAL A 545 -20.30 12.52 5.55
C VAL A 545 -19.85 12.93 6.96
N GLU A 546 -18.85 13.79 7.12
CA GLU A 546 -18.47 14.35 8.42
C GLU A 546 -19.58 15.25 8.98
N ASP A 547 -20.22 16.06 8.13
CA ASP A 547 -21.37 16.88 8.48
C ASP A 547 -22.61 16.02 8.80
N GLN A 548 -22.84 14.92 8.06
CA GLN A 548 -23.92 13.96 8.39
C GLN A 548 -23.65 13.19 9.67
N GLN A 549 -22.40 12.85 9.97
CA GLN A 549 -22.00 12.18 11.21
C GLN A 549 -22.16 13.14 12.40
N GLN A 550 -21.77 14.41 12.26
CA GLN A 550 -22.03 15.45 13.27
C GLN A 550 -23.52 15.70 13.49
N GLN A 551 -24.33 15.74 12.43
CA GLN A 551 -25.78 15.89 12.55
C GLN A 551 -26.44 14.66 13.19
N LEU A 552 -25.90 13.46 12.97
CA LEU A 552 -26.39 12.23 13.59
C LEU A 552 -26.03 12.18 15.09
N ASP A 553 -24.82 12.62 15.45
CA ASP A 553 -24.38 12.71 16.84
C ASP A 553 -25.17 13.79 17.60
N GLU A 554 -25.45 14.94 16.99
CA GLU A 554 -26.34 15.98 17.57
C GLU A 554 -27.80 15.51 17.70
N ALA A 555 -28.29 14.66 16.80
CA ALA A 555 -29.63 14.08 16.89
C ALA A 555 -29.74 13.02 18.00
N LEU A 556 -28.69 12.24 18.22
CA LEU A 556 -28.62 11.26 19.30
C LEU A 556 -28.51 11.91 20.69
N ASP A 557 -27.91 13.10 20.78
CA ASP A 557 -27.87 13.89 22.02
C ASP A 557 -29.24 14.52 22.36
N GLN A 558 -30.06 14.88 21.36
CA GLN A 558 -31.41 15.41 21.59
C GLN A 558 -32.42 14.34 22.03
N ASP A 559 -32.27 13.09 21.57
CA ASP A 559 -33.11 11.98 22.02
C ASP A 559 -32.74 11.48 23.44
N GLY A 560 -31.54 11.85 23.94
CA GLY A 560 -31.05 11.50 25.28
C GLY A 560 -31.63 12.33 26.44
N GLU A 561 -32.26 13.48 26.18
CA GLU A 561 -32.81 14.37 27.22
C GLU A 561 -34.31 14.17 27.53
N THR A 562 -35.02 13.26 26.85
CA THR A 562 -36.49 13.13 26.98
C THR A 562 -37.03 11.87 27.68
N GLU A 563 -36.18 11.01 28.24
CA GLU A 563 -36.64 9.84 29.02
C GLU A 563 -36.17 9.88 30.48
N LEU A 564 -36.76 10.78 31.26
CA LEU A 564 -36.66 10.79 32.71
C LEU A 564 -38.03 11.07 33.36
N GLU A 565 -39.02 10.22 33.09
CA GLU A 565 -40.18 10.07 33.97
C GLU A 565 -40.62 8.60 34.10
N GLN A 566 -40.75 8.18 35.36
CA GLN A 566 -40.97 6.81 35.82
C GLN A 566 -42.37 6.27 35.45
N GLN A 567 -42.47 4.99 35.04
CA GLN A 567 -43.58 4.08 35.40
C GLN A 567 -43.26 2.59 35.10
N PRO A 568 -43.87 1.62 35.84
CA PRO A 568 -43.32 0.28 36.02
C PRO A 568 -43.79 -0.79 35.01
N LEU A 569 -42.95 -1.83 34.89
CA LEU A 569 -43.08 -3.06 34.08
C LEU A 569 -44.51 -3.54 33.77
N GLN A 570 -44.80 -3.71 32.48
CA GLN A 570 -45.84 -4.62 31.99
C GLN A 570 -45.24 -5.66 31.04
N GLN A 571 -45.58 -6.92 31.30
CA GLN A 571 -45.10 -8.12 30.61
C GLN A 571 -45.49 -8.12 29.12
N VAL A 572 -44.50 -8.29 28.23
CA VAL A 572 -44.75 -8.55 26.80
C VAL A 572 -44.76 -10.06 26.57
N LEU A 573 -45.89 -10.55 26.04
CA LEU A 573 -46.13 -11.94 25.65
C LEU A 573 -45.16 -12.42 24.57
N GLN A 574 -44.69 -13.67 24.71
CA GLN A 574 -44.01 -14.41 23.64
C GLN A 574 -45.00 -14.93 22.57
N PRO A 575 -44.62 -14.98 21.29
CA PRO A 575 -45.44 -15.60 20.23
C PRO A 575 -45.39 -17.14 20.29
N PRO A 576 -46.47 -17.84 19.89
CA PRO A 576 -46.56 -19.30 19.98
C PRO A 576 -45.80 -20.04 18.86
N PRO A 577 -45.40 -21.31 19.09
CA PRO A 577 -44.62 -22.11 18.14
C PRO A 577 -45.45 -22.67 16.97
N PRO A 578 -44.80 -23.06 15.85
CA PRO A 578 -45.48 -23.57 14.66
C PRO A 578 -46.08 -24.98 14.83
N PRO A 579 -47.14 -25.33 14.06
CA PRO A 579 -47.85 -26.59 14.21
C PRO A 579 -47.09 -27.81 13.63
N PRO A 580 -47.34 -29.03 14.17
CA PRO A 580 -46.65 -30.24 13.75
C PRO A 580 -47.14 -30.80 12.39
N PRO A 581 -46.31 -31.61 11.70
CA PRO A 581 -46.59 -32.13 10.36
C PRO A 581 -47.67 -33.23 10.35
N GLN A 582 -48.50 -33.23 9.31
CA GLN A 582 -49.58 -34.21 9.11
C GLN A 582 -49.06 -35.60 8.69
N PRO A 583 -49.71 -36.70 9.13
CA PRO A 583 -49.35 -38.06 8.78
C PRO A 583 -49.84 -38.49 7.38
N PRO A 584 -49.17 -39.48 6.75
CA PRO A 584 -49.45 -39.91 5.37
C PRO A 584 -50.71 -40.77 5.26
N GLN A 585 -51.48 -40.57 4.17
CA GLN A 585 -52.67 -41.37 3.85
C GLN A 585 -52.31 -42.75 3.26
N PRO A 586 -53.08 -43.81 3.55
CA PRO A 586 -52.79 -45.17 3.12
C PRO A 586 -53.27 -45.46 1.69
N VAL A 587 -52.36 -46.03 0.89
CA VAL A 587 -52.60 -46.59 -0.44
C VAL A 587 -53.38 -47.90 -0.30
N LYS A 588 -54.61 -47.96 -0.82
CA LYS A 588 -55.33 -49.22 -1.05
C LYS A 588 -55.01 -49.75 -2.44
N GLY A 589 -54.32 -50.89 -2.49
CA GLY A 589 -54.11 -51.65 -3.72
C GLY A 589 -55.41 -52.33 -4.21
N ARG A 590 -55.48 -52.53 -5.53
CA ARG A 590 -56.45 -53.43 -6.16
C ARG A 590 -55.70 -54.40 -7.06
N LYS A 591 -55.85 -55.69 -6.78
CA LYS A 591 -55.46 -56.81 -7.64
C LYS A 591 -56.42 -56.89 -8.83
N SER A 592 -55.86 -56.97 -10.03
CA SER A 592 -56.13 -57.96 -11.09
C SER A 592 -55.30 -57.58 -12.31
#